data_AF-A0A3N0A2R3-F1
#
_entry.id   AF-A0A3N0A2R3-F1
#
_cell.length_a   1.000
_cell.length_b   1.000
_cell.length_c   1.000
_cell.angle_alpha   90.00
_cell.angle_beta   90.00
_cell.angle_gamma   90.00
#
_symmetry.space_group_name_H-M   'P 1'
#
loop_
_entity.id
_entity.type
_entity.pdbx_description
1 polymer ?
#
loop_
_entity_poly.entity_id
_entity_poly.type
_entity_poly.pdbx_seq_one_letter_code
_entity_poly.pdbx_strand_id
1 'polypeptide(L)'
;MPSTNQEKLCALFKVMGKTLTMDTFEDRLEVQKIPYLAQVYGINLNYVFSWYLRGPYSKQVTKDGYDMEKLSNVSVPTDMENDEKVREFKRIIEPHMNDPTWLEIAASVVYLREKQYKDKLLDQIIGYLVEDMTCRYKNFDETSVRCVMEELATNGLLKQSVNI
;
A
#
# COMPACT_ATOMS: atom_id res chain seq x y z
N MET A 1 2.33 19.67 18.11
CA MET A 1 1.08 19.03 17.67
C MET A 1 1.39 18.27 16.38
N PRO A 2 0.88 17.04 16.21
CA PRO A 2 1.01 16.32 14.95
C PRO A 2 0.44 17.12 13.77
N SER A 3 0.99 16.90 12.58
CA SER A 3 0.40 17.39 11.34
C SER A 3 -0.82 16.56 10.94
N THR A 4 -1.68 17.10 10.07
CA THR A 4 -2.84 16.36 9.54
C THR A 4 -2.47 15.04 8.86
N ASN A 5 -1.30 14.96 8.21
CA ASN A 5 -0.84 13.72 7.58
C ASN A 5 -0.42 12.67 8.64
N GLN A 6 0.28 13.12 9.69
CA GLN A 6 0.67 12.27 10.82
C GLN A 6 -0.55 11.69 11.55
N GLU A 7 -1.56 12.52 11.79
CA GLU A 7 -2.85 12.08 12.36
C GLU A 7 -3.50 11.01 11.48
N LYS A 8 -3.60 11.24 10.17
CA LYS A 8 -4.17 10.27 9.23
C LYS A 8 -3.38 8.97 9.16
N LEU A 9 -2.05 9.01 9.24
CA LEU A 9 -1.21 7.82 9.24
C LEU A 9 -1.47 6.98 10.50
N CYS A 10 -1.47 7.60 11.68
CA CYS A 10 -1.80 6.92 12.93
C CYS A 10 -3.23 6.39 12.94
N ALA A 11 -4.18 7.17 12.43
CA ALA A 11 -5.58 6.78 12.28
C ALA A 11 -5.71 5.50 11.46
N LEU A 12 -5.03 5.44 10.31
CA LEU A 12 -5.07 4.28 9.43
C LEU A 12 -4.57 3.03 10.16
N PHE A 13 -3.37 3.08 10.75
CA PHE A 13 -2.80 1.95 11.48
C PHE A 13 -3.68 1.50 12.64
N LYS A 14 -4.25 2.45 13.39
CA LYS A 14 -5.20 2.16 14.47
C LYS A 14 -6.45 1.43 13.96
N VAL A 15 -7.08 1.91 12.88
CA VAL A 15 -8.28 1.26 12.31
C VAL A 15 -7.95 -0.11 11.74
N MET A 16 -6.76 -0.28 11.15
CA MET A 16 -6.25 -1.57 10.70
C MET A 16 -5.96 -2.53 11.88
N GLY A 17 -5.96 -2.05 13.13
CA GLY A 17 -5.67 -2.89 14.31
C GLY A 17 -4.18 -3.19 14.47
N LYS A 18 -3.31 -2.35 13.91
CA LYS A 18 -1.86 -2.55 13.89
C LYS A 18 -1.13 -1.41 14.58
N THR A 19 -0.11 -1.75 15.36
CA THR A 19 0.79 -0.76 15.95
C THR A 19 1.64 -0.13 14.85
N LEU A 20 1.75 1.19 14.86
CA LEU A 20 2.70 1.91 14.01
C LEU A 20 4.08 1.84 14.66
N THR A 21 4.98 1.04 14.09
CA THR A 21 6.38 0.84 14.52
C THR A 21 7.31 0.94 13.31
N MET A 22 8.57 1.27 13.57
CA MET A 22 9.65 1.43 12.60
C MET A 22 10.89 0.59 12.99
N ASP A 23 10.75 -0.32 13.96
CA ASP A 23 11.84 -1.07 14.60
C ASP A 23 12.53 -2.02 13.61
N THR A 24 11.76 -2.90 12.96
CA THR A 24 12.30 -3.90 12.03
C THR A 24 12.26 -3.44 10.58
N PHE A 25 12.93 -4.21 9.72
CA PHE A 25 12.88 -3.94 8.28
C PHE A 25 11.46 -4.14 7.73
N GLU A 26 10.78 -5.18 8.21
CA GLU A 26 9.43 -5.57 7.88
C GLU A 26 8.43 -4.48 8.32
N ASP A 27 8.56 -3.95 9.55
CA ASP A 27 7.72 -2.86 10.05
C ASP A 27 7.81 -1.62 9.14
N ARG A 28 9.04 -1.25 8.78
CA ARG A 28 9.28 -0.12 7.87
C ARG A 28 8.72 -0.38 6.47
N LEU A 29 8.71 -1.63 6.02
CA LEU A 29 8.13 -2.00 4.74
C LEU A 29 6.59 -1.83 4.79
N GLU A 30 5.94 -2.36 5.81
CA GLU A 30 4.49 -2.24 6.03
C GLU A 30 4.04 -0.78 6.14
N VAL A 31 4.77 0.04 6.90
CA VAL A 31 4.56 1.50 7.01
C VAL A 31 4.66 2.19 5.66
N GLN A 32 5.42 1.67 4.70
CA GLN A 32 5.45 2.20 3.34
C GLN A 32 4.32 1.67 2.45
N LYS A 33 3.98 0.38 2.56
CA LYS A 33 3.08 -0.28 1.60
C LYS A 33 1.60 -0.05 1.92
N ILE A 34 1.22 -0.13 3.20
CA ILE A 34 -0.17 0.00 3.62
C ILE A 34 -0.73 1.39 3.28
N PRO A 35 -0.06 2.51 3.63
CA PRO A 35 -0.55 3.85 3.25
C PRO A 35 -0.59 4.07 1.74
N TYR A 36 0.36 3.49 0.99
CA TYR A 36 0.35 3.57 -0.47
C TYR A 36 -0.91 2.91 -1.06
N LEU A 37 -1.16 1.65 -0.69
CA LEU A 37 -2.33 0.90 -1.15
C LEU A 37 -3.65 1.58 -0.74
N ALA A 38 -3.71 2.12 0.49
CA ALA A 38 -4.86 2.88 0.97
C ALA A 38 -5.16 4.10 0.08
N GLN A 39 -4.13 4.85 -0.35
CA GLN A 39 -4.31 5.99 -1.24
C GLN A 39 -4.78 5.60 -2.63
N VAL A 40 -4.25 4.50 -3.19
CA VAL A 40 -4.72 3.98 -4.48
C VAL A 40 -6.19 3.56 -4.38
N TYR A 41 -6.59 2.97 -3.26
CA TYR A 41 -7.98 2.62 -2.98
C TYR A 41 -8.90 3.84 -2.81
N GLY A 42 -8.32 5.03 -2.64
CA GLY A 42 -9.05 6.31 -2.56
C GLY A 42 -9.14 6.90 -1.15
N ILE A 43 -8.38 6.38 -0.18
CA ILE A 43 -8.27 6.96 1.16
C ILE A 43 -7.23 8.08 1.13
N ASN A 44 -7.66 9.33 1.33
CA ASN A 44 -6.77 10.47 1.15
C ASN A 44 -5.82 10.70 2.35
N LEU A 45 -4.56 10.28 2.22
CA LEU A 45 -3.49 10.51 3.20
C LEU A 45 -2.52 11.65 2.81
N ASN A 46 -2.65 12.24 1.61
CA ASN A 46 -1.80 13.32 1.09
C ASN A 46 -0.28 13.01 1.09
N TYR A 47 0.12 11.76 0.89
CA TYR A 47 1.51 11.35 0.72
C TYR A 47 1.87 11.17 -0.76
N VAL A 48 3.05 11.64 -1.13
CA VAL A 48 3.62 11.43 -2.47
C VAL A 48 4.55 10.23 -2.45
N PHE A 49 4.39 9.34 -3.43
CA PHE A 49 5.18 8.12 -3.58
C PHE A 49 5.97 8.09 -4.90
N SER A 50 7.22 7.67 -4.81
CA SER A 50 8.13 7.40 -5.93
C SER A 50 8.65 5.97 -5.87
N TRP A 51 9.09 5.40 -6.99
CA TRP A 51 9.77 4.11 -6.99
C TRP A 51 11.13 4.19 -6.27
N TYR A 52 11.39 3.28 -5.34
CA TYR A 52 12.69 3.19 -4.64
C TYR A 52 12.97 1.77 -4.15
N LEU A 53 14.00 1.13 -4.74
CA LEU A 53 14.55 -0.21 -4.45
C LEU A 53 13.54 -1.38 -4.45
N ARG A 54 12.49 -1.30 -3.64
CA ARG A 54 11.47 -2.32 -3.36
C ARG A 54 10.06 -1.79 -3.66
N GLY A 55 9.90 -1.06 -4.75
CA GLY A 55 8.60 -0.50 -5.16
C GLY A 55 8.30 0.90 -4.60
N PRO A 56 7.01 1.26 -4.41
CA PRO A 56 6.61 2.59 -3.97
C PRO A 56 7.15 2.93 -2.58
N TYR A 57 7.65 4.16 -2.45
CA TYR A 57 8.24 4.68 -1.22
C TYR A 57 7.96 6.18 -1.08
N SER A 58 7.74 6.62 0.14
CA SER A 58 7.60 8.02 0.52
C SER A 58 8.54 8.35 1.68
N LYS A 59 9.46 9.29 1.42
CA LYS A 59 10.33 9.87 2.46
C LYS A 59 9.52 10.51 3.59
N GLN A 60 8.35 11.08 3.25
CA GLN A 60 7.49 11.74 4.22
C GLN A 60 6.81 10.73 5.14
N VAL A 61 6.33 9.60 4.60
CA VAL A 61 5.80 8.49 5.40
C VAL A 61 6.86 7.94 6.35
N THR A 62 8.12 7.81 5.91
CA THR A 62 9.21 7.36 6.79
C THR A 62 9.43 8.33 7.95
N LYS A 63 9.51 9.63 7.64
CA LYS A 63 9.69 10.67 8.65
C LYS A 63 8.53 10.66 9.66
N ASP A 64 7.30 10.64 9.16
CA ASP A 64 6.11 10.64 9.99
C ASP A 64 5.99 9.35 10.81
N GLY A 65 6.40 8.20 10.26
CA GLY A 65 6.48 6.94 10.99
C GLY A 65 7.37 7.04 12.23
N TYR A 66 8.61 7.53 12.07
CA TYR A 66 9.53 7.72 13.20
C TYR A 66 9.09 8.79 14.19
N ASP A 67 8.44 9.86 13.71
CA ASP A 67 7.93 10.92 14.57
C ASP A 67 6.76 10.41 15.43
N MET A 68 5.87 9.59 14.84
CA MET A 68 4.65 9.13 15.49
C MET A 68 4.84 7.89 16.36
N GLU A 69 5.80 7.01 16.05
CA GLU A 69 6.20 5.91 16.92
C GLU A 69 6.59 6.41 18.33
N LYS A 70 7.27 7.55 18.39
CA LYS A 70 7.66 8.22 19.64
C LYS A 70 6.48 8.84 20.41
N LEU A 71 5.33 8.97 19.75
CA LEU A 71 4.13 9.64 20.25
C LEU A 71 2.99 8.64 20.53
N SER A 72 3.34 7.42 20.94
CA SER A 72 2.47 6.24 21.14
C SER A 72 1.15 6.43 21.92
N ASN A 73 0.93 7.58 22.58
CA ASN A 73 -0.25 7.90 23.37
C ASN A 73 -1.10 9.06 22.83
N VAL A 74 -0.89 9.51 21.59
CA VAL A 74 -1.74 10.56 21.01
C VAL A 74 -3.11 9.98 20.65
N SER A 75 -4.14 10.42 21.36
CA SER A 75 -5.52 10.23 20.94
C SER A 75 -5.72 11.00 19.64
N VAL A 76 -5.76 10.30 18.51
CA VAL A 76 -6.08 10.89 17.21
C VAL A 76 -7.59 10.83 17.03
N PRO A 77 -8.31 11.97 17.14
CA PRO A 77 -9.74 12.03 16.89
C PRO A 77 -9.93 12.03 15.36
N THR A 78 -10.40 10.93 14.81
CA THR A 78 -10.54 10.79 13.36
C THR A 78 -11.73 9.92 13.02
N ASP A 79 -12.61 10.44 12.18
CA ASP A 79 -13.81 9.75 11.70
C ASP A 79 -13.49 8.63 10.70
N MET A 80 -12.20 8.30 10.50
CA MET A 80 -11.72 7.29 9.55
C MET A 80 -12.30 5.90 9.81
N GLU A 81 -12.64 5.56 11.06
CA GLU A 81 -13.31 4.30 11.42
C GLU A 81 -14.74 4.20 10.84
N ASN A 82 -15.41 5.35 10.69
CA ASN A 82 -16.76 5.45 10.15
C ASN A 82 -16.79 5.56 8.62
N ASP A 83 -15.64 5.72 7.96
CA ASP A 83 -15.53 5.76 6.50
C ASP A 83 -15.71 4.35 5.89
N GLU A 84 -16.66 4.25 4.95
CA GLU A 84 -16.98 2.99 4.26
C GLU A 84 -15.80 2.44 3.46
N LYS A 85 -15.06 3.29 2.75
CA LYS A 85 -13.89 2.88 1.96
C LYS A 85 -12.78 2.36 2.85
N VAL A 86 -12.63 2.92 4.05
CA VAL A 86 -11.64 2.43 5.02
C VAL A 86 -12.02 1.04 5.51
N ARG A 87 -13.30 0.79 5.80
CA ARG A 87 -13.78 -0.55 6.20
C ARG A 87 -13.63 -1.56 5.07
N GLU A 88 -13.91 -1.18 3.83
CA GLU A 88 -13.69 -2.03 2.66
C GLU A 88 -12.21 -2.35 2.47
N PHE A 89 -11.35 -1.33 2.47
CA PHE A 89 -9.91 -1.48 2.39
C PHE A 89 -9.37 -2.39 3.50
N LYS A 90 -9.83 -2.21 4.73
CA LYS A 90 -9.45 -3.08 5.86
C LYS A 90 -9.74 -4.54 5.55
N ARG A 91 -10.95 -4.87 5.08
CA ARG A 91 -11.32 -6.25 4.74
C ARG A 91 -10.41 -6.88 3.69
N ILE A 92 -9.91 -6.07 2.75
CA ILE A 92 -9.01 -6.54 1.68
C ILE A 92 -7.59 -6.79 2.22
N ILE A 93 -7.08 -5.92 3.09
CA ILE A 93 -5.69 -5.99 3.55
C ILE A 93 -5.52 -6.85 4.80
N GLU A 94 -6.52 -6.96 5.67
CA GLU A 94 -6.45 -7.68 6.95
C GLU A 94 -5.87 -9.11 6.83
N PRO A 95 -6.21 -9.94 5.82
CA PRO A 95 -5.62 -11.26 5.64
C PRO A 95 -4.09 -11.24 5.37
N HIS A 96 -3.58 -10.14 4.82
CA HIS A 96 -2.19 -10.01 4.33
C HIS A 96 -1.37 -8.96 5.09
N MET A 97 -1.96 -8.35 6.11
CA MET A 97 -1.39 -7.19 6.81
C MET A 97 -0.07 -7.50 7.55
N ASN A 98 0.19 -8.78 7.82
CA ASN A 98 1.44 -9.29 8.40
C ASN A 98 2.22 -10.16 7.41
N ASP A 99 1.95 -10.03 6.11
CA ASP A 99 2.74 -10.62 5.03
C ASP A 99 3.48 -9.50 4.27
N PRO A 100 4.72 -9.18 4.68
CA PRO A 100 5.54 -8.18 4.01
C PRO A 100 5.81 -8.49 2.54
N THR A 101 5.85 -9.77 2.16
CA THR A 101 6.08 -10.18 0.77
C THR A 101 4.87 -9.86 -0.09
N TRP A 102 3.67 -10.25 0.36
CA TRP A 102 2.42 -9.89 -0.30
C TRP A 102 2.29 -8.38 -0.44
N LEU A 103 2.56 -7.62 0.63
CA LEU A 103 2.49 -6.16 0.61
C LEU A 103 3.51 -5.53 -0.36
N GLU A 104 4.74 -6.05 -0.43
CA GLU A 104 5.77 -5.58 -1.38
C GLU A 104 5.33 -5.84 -2.82
N ILE A 105 4.82 -7.03 -3.14
CA ILE A 105 4.32 -7.39 -4.47
C ILE A 105 3.13 -6.51 -4.83
N ALA A 106 2.12 -6.46 -3.96
CA ALA A 106 0.87 -5.76 -4.22
C ALA A 106 1.09 -4.28 -4.51
N ALA A 107 1.84 -3.60 -3.64
CA ALA A 107 2.14 -2.19 -3.81
C ALA A 107 2.99 -1.92 -5.07
N SER A 108 3.93 -2.81 -5.40
CA SER A 108 4.78 -2.67 -6.58
C SER A 108 4.02 -2.84 -7.88
N VAL A 109 3.19 -3.89 -7.99
CA VAL A 109 2.33 -4.16 -9.16
C VAL A 109 1.40 -2.97 -9.41
N VAL A 110 0.70 -2.52 -8.38
CA VAL A 110 -0.22 -1.39 -8.46
C VAL A 110 0.50 -0.11 -8.89
N TYR A 111 1.71 0.13 -8.37
CA TYR A 111 2.50 1.30 -8.76
C TYR A 111 2.94 1.24 -10.23
N LEU A 112 3.46 0.10 -10.68
CA LEU A 112 3.88 -0.07 -12.07
C LEU A 112 2.70 0.09 -13.02
N ARG A 113 1.54 -0.49 -12.67
CA ARG A 113 0.29 -0.28 -13.40
C ARG A 113 -0.03 1.20 -13.56
N GLU A 114 -0.10 1.95 -12.46
CA GLU A 114 -0.51 3.35 -12.47
C GLU A 114 0.52 4.30 -13.12
N LYS A 115 1.82 3.96 -13.09
CA LYS A 115 2.88 4.81 -13.62
C LYS A 115 3.35 4.47 -15.04
N GLN A 116 3.27 3.22 -15.45
CA GLN A 116 3.81 2.75 -16.73
C GLN A 116 2.73 2.26 -17.69
N TYR A 117 1.58 1.82 -17.16
CA TYR A 117 0.57 1.10 -17.94
C TYR A 117 -0.86 1.59 -17.71
N LYS A 118 -1.01 2.85 -17.28
CA LYS A 118 -2.30 3.42 -16.84
C LYS A 118 -3.43 3.24 -17.86
N ASP A 119 -3.10 3.38 -19.15
CA ASP A 119 -4.08 3.40 -20.25
C ASP A 119 -4.22 2.05 -20.98
N LYS A 120 -3.57 0.99 -20.50
CA LYS A 120 -3.61 -0.33 -21.14
C LYS A 120 -4.61 -1.25 -20.43
N LEU A 121 -5.18 -2.24 -21.10
CA LEU A 121 -5.99 -3.25 -20.41
C LEU A 121 -5.10 -4.17 -19.56
N LEU A 122 -5.63 -4.78 -18.51
CA LEU A 122 -4.83 -5.61 -17.60
C LEU A 122 -4.28 -6.84 -18.32
N ASP A 123 -5.12 -7.55 -19.08
CA ASP A 123 -4.76 -8.70 -19.91
C ASP A 123 -3.57 -8.43 -20.86
N GLN A 124 -3.49 -7.22 -21.41
CA GLN A 124 -2.41 -6.78 -22.30
C GLN A 124 -1.07 -6.58 -21.59
N ILE A 125 -1.07 -6.42 -20.26
CA ILE A 125 0.14 -6.07 -19.50
C ILE A 125 0.53 -7.08 -18.43
N ILE A 126 -0.28 -8.11 -18.19
CA ILE A 126 0.02 -9.14 -17.17
C ILE A 126 1.43 -9.70 -17.38
N GLY A 127 1.80 -10.05 -18.62
CA GLY A 127 3.13 -10.57 -18.93
C GLY A 127 4.26 -9.60 -18.57
N TYR A 128 4.09 -8.30 -18.87
CA TYR A 128 5.09 -7.28 -18.52
C TYR A 128 5.18 -7.06 -17.02
N LEU A 129 4.06 -7.02 -16.30
CA LEU A 129 4.05 -6.88 -14.84
C LEU A 129 4.71 -8.08 -14.17
N VAL A 130 4.43 -9.30 -14.64
CA VAL A 130 5.11 -10.50 -14.15
C VAL A 130 6.61 -10.40 -14.42
N GLU A 131 7.04 -10.11 -15.64
CA GLU A 131 8.46 -9.97 -15.99
C GLU A 131 9.18 -8.88 -15.18
N ASP A 132 8.54 -7.72 -14.99
CA ASP A 132 9.04 -6.62 -14.17
C ASP A 132 9.27 -7.11 -12.72
N MET A 133 8.32 -7.87 -12.17
CA MET A 133 8.35 -8.35 -10.78
C MET A 133 9.20 -9.60 -10.54
N THR A 134 9.49 -10.42 -11.56
CA THR A 134 10.25 -11.67 -11.44
C THR A 134 11.69 -11.58 -11.98
N CYS A 135 11.99 -10.62 -12.85
CA CYS A 135 13.30 -10.50 -13.49
C CYS A 135 13.95 -9.12 -13.31
N ARG A 136 13.17 -8.03 -13.36
CA ARG A 136 13.76 -6.68 -13.45
C ARG A 136 13.95 -6.00 -12.10
N TYR A 137 12.98 -6.15 -11.19
CA TYR A 137 13.03 -5.48 -9.89
C TYR A 137 13.39 -6.44 -8.76
N LYS A 138 12.85 -7.65 -8.79
CA LYS A 138 13.05 -8.69 -7.80
C LYS A 138 12.91 -10.06 -8.47
N ASN A 139 13.50 -11.08 -7.85
CA ASN A 139 13.29 -12.47 -8.25
C ASN A 139 12.14 -13.06 -7.42
N PHE A 140 10.99 -12.38 -7.37
CA PHE A 140 9.79 -13.01 -6.81
C PHE A 140 9.42 -14.20 -7.68
N ASP A 141 8.80 -15.22 -7.07
CA ASP A 141 8.28 -16.33 -7.84
C ASP A 141 7.05 -15.88 -8.62
N GLU A 142 6.97 -16.33 -9.88
CA GLU A 142 5.89 -15.96 -10.79
C GLU A 142 4.50 -16.34 -10.25
N THR A 143 4.42 -17.49 -9.56
CA THR A 143 3.17 -17.98 -8.96
C THR A 143 2.62 -16.98 -7.94
N SER A 144 3.43 -16.54 -6.98
CA SER A 144 3.03 -15.55 -5.99
C SER A 144 2.65 -14.22 -6.63
N VAL A 145 3.41 -13.74 -7.64
CA VAL A 145 3.05 -12.51 -8.35
C VAL A 145 1.67 -12.64 -9.00
N ARG A 146 1.38 -13.75 -9.68
CA ARG A 146 0.08 -14.00 -10.32
C ARG A 146 -1.06 -14.11 -9.31
N CYS A 147 -0.87 -14.85 -8.22
CA CYS A 147 -1.87 -14.99 -7.16
C CYS A 147 -2.24 -13.63 -6.55
N VAL A 148 -1.23 -12.80 -6.25
CA VAL A 148 -1.46 -11.43 -5.74
C VAL A 148 -2.21 -10.59 -6.77
N MET A 149 -1.83 -10.65 -8.06
CA MET A 149 -2.52 -9.90 -9.11
C MET A 149 -4.00 -10.27 -9.26
N GLU A 150 -4.32 -11.56 -9.23
CA GLU A 150 -5.70 -12.07 -9.30
C GLU A 150 -6.54 -11.57 -8.11
N GLU A 151 -5.97 -11.61 -6.92
CA GLU A 151 -6.63 -11.12 -5.71
C GLU A 151 -6.86 -9.61 -5.75
N LEU A 152 -5.85 -8.83 -6.16
CA LEU A 152 -5.98 -7.38 -6.31
C LEU A 152 -7.02 -7.00 -7.36
N ALA A 153 -7.11 -7.76 -8.46
CA ALA A 153 -8.11 -7.55 -9.50
C ALA A 153 -9.52 -7.86 -9.00
N THR A 154 -9.68 -8.89 -8.18
CA THR A 154 -10.96 -9.28 -7.56
C THR A 154 -11.45 -8.23 -6.57
N ASN A 155 -10.53 -7.63 -5.82
CA ASN A 155 -10.82 -6.67 -4.76
C ASN A 155 -10.79 -5.19 -5.22
N GLY A 156 -10.61 -4.94 -6.52
CA GLY A 156 -10.67 -3.59 -7.10
C GLY A 156 -9.43 -2.71 -6.87
N LEU A 157 -8.37 -3.23 -6.24
CA LEU A 157 -7.08 -2.53 -6.07
C LEU A 157 -6.27 -2.50 -7.38
N LEU A 158 -6.47 -3.49 -8.26
CA LEU A 158 -5.90 -3.52 -9.60
C LEU A 158 -7.03 -3.35 -10.63
N LYS A 159 -7.08 -2.17 -11.25
CA LYS A 159 -8.14 -1.84 -12.21
C LYS A 159 -8.05 -2.70 -13.46
N GLN A 160 -9.14 -3.42 -13.75
CA GLN A 160 -9.22 -4.32 -14.91
C GLN A 160 -9.46 -3.59 -16.24
N SER A 161 -9.91 -2.32 -16.21
CA SER A 161 -10.30 -1.57 -17.41
C SER A 161 -10.10 -0.05 -17.27
N VAL A 162 -9.96 0.63 -18.40
CA VAL A 162 -10.10 2.09 -18.50
C VAL A 162 -11.60 2.39 -18.49
N ASN A 163 -12.08 3.12 -17.48
CA ASN A 163 -13.38 3.79 -17.62
C ASN A 163 -13.17 4.92 -18.63
N ILE A 164 -13.70 4.75 -19.84
CA ILE A 164 -13.80 5.80 -20.86
C ILE A 164 -14.83 6.83 -20.39
#